data_AF-A0A7W6LQL0-F1
#
_entry.id   AF-A0A7W6LQL0-F1
#
_cell.length_a   1.000
_cell.length_b   1.000
_cell.length_c   1.000
_cell.angle_alpha   90.00
_cell.angle_beta   90.00
_cell.angle_gamma   90.00
#
_symmetry.space_group_name_H-M   'P 1'
#
loop_
_entity.id
_entity.type
_entity.pdbx_description
1 polymer ?
#
loop_
_entity_poly.entity_id
_entity_poly.type
_entity_poly.pdbx_seq_one_letter_code
_entity_poly.pdbx_strand_id
1 'polypeptide(L)'
;MRTDGPVRRCDGATTDLISTAYGQRPALPLTRCDDGQEHDRLMWVLLGIALIVAGFLLRFNPLLVILASAIVTGLAAGLDPLTILSAFGKAFNDSRYVSVVWVVLPVIGLLETHGLQERARGLIDRMRGATTGRFLTFYLLARQISAAMGLISVAGHAQTVRPLVAPIAEAAAEKQAGALDEEQRDEIKAWAAATDNVGVFFGEDIFLAIGSILLIKGLLEQYGILLEPLQLSVWAIPTAIAALLIHGFRLWRLDRRLNAQGAKAHLPETAEDAA
;
A
#
# COMPACT_ATOMS: atom_id res chain seq x y z
N MET A 1 43.26 -41.85 27.32
CA MET A 1 41.82 -41.60 27.11
C MET A 1 41.69 -40.41 26.18
N ARG A 2 41.48 -40.68 24.89
CA ARG A 2 41.22 -39.71 23.82
C ARG A 2 39.72 -39.79 23.54
N THR A 3 39.03 -38.65 23.56
CA THR A 3 37.65 -38.54 23.07
C THR A 3 37.71 -38.04 21.64
N ASP A 4 37.52 -38.95 20.69
CA ASP A 4 37.43 -38.65 19.26
C ASP A 4 36.07 -38.01 18.94
N GLY A 5 36.08 -36.80 18.38
CA GLY A 5 34.95 -36.23 17.64
C GLY A 5 34.91 -36.77 16.21
N PRO A 6 33.78 -36.70 15.49
CA PRO A 6 33.67 -37.26 14.15
C PRO A 6 34.38 -36.36 13.14
N VAL A 7 35.62 -36.70 12.82
CA VAL A 7 36.38 -36.17 11.68
C VAL A 7 35.81 -36.81 10.41
N ARG A 8 35.05 -36.05 9.61
CA ARG A 8 34.72 -36.47 8.23
C ARG A 8 35.96 -36.33 7.36
N ARG A 9 36.50 -37.48 6.98
CA ARG A 9 37.69 -37.64 6.14
C ARG A 9 37.25 -37.72 4.68
N CYS A 10 37.63 -36.73 3.87
CA CYS A 10 37.62 -36.85 2.42
C CYS A 10 39.03 -37.24 1.97
N ASP A 11 39.31 -38.55 1.92
CA ASP A 11 40.56 -39.05 1.32
C ASP A 11 40.35 -39.22 -0.19
N GLY A 12 41.20 -38.59 -1.01
CA GLY A 12 41.21 -38.82 -2.46
C GLY A 12 42.03 -37.84 -3.29
N ALA A 13 43.32 -38.15 -3.44
CA ALA A 13 44.23 -37.80 -4.54
C ALA A 13 44.92 -36.41 -4.56
N THR A 14 46.14 -36.42 -4.04
CA THR A 14 47.32 -35.65 -4.47
C THR A 14 47.65 -35.89 -5.96
N THR A 15 48.43 -34.96 -6.58
CA THR A 15 48.96 -34.91 -7.98
C THR A 15 47.91 -34.54 -9.06
N ASP A 16 48.03 -33.53 -9.91
CA ASP A 16 49.21 -32.95 -10.58
C ASP A 16 49.04 -31.44 -10.85
N LEU A 17 50.15 -30.71 -10.74
CA LEU A 17 50.39 -29.45 -11.43
C LEU A 17 50.70 -29.74 -12.92
N ILE A 18 50.31 -28.81 -13.81
CA ILE A 18 50.63 -28.71 -15.25
C ILE A 18 49.57 -29.34 -16.19
N SER A 19 48.66 -28.52 -16.73
CA SER A 19 48.45 -28.44 -18.19
C SER A 19 47.56 -27.26 -18.58
N THR A 20 48.13 -26.45 -19.46
CA THR A 20 47.70 -25.27 -20.18
C THR A 20 46.43 -25.48 -21.04
N ALA A 21 45.68 -24.39 -21.20
CA ALA A 21 44.90 -23.93 -22.37
C ALA A 21 44.19 -24.93 -23.33
N TYR A 22 42.99 -24.52 -23.75
CA TYR A 22 42.14 -25.11 -24.79
C TYR A 22 41.41 -26.43 -24.44
N GLY A 23 40.12 -26.29 -24.11
CA GLY A 23 39.06 -27.05 -24.77
C GLY A 23 39.09 -28.58 -24.70
N GLN A 24 39.03 -29.17 -23.52
CA GLN A 24 38.45 -30.50 -23.32
C GLN A 24 38.07 -30.66 -21.84
N ARG A 25 36.78 -30.83 -21.53
CA ARG A 25 36.31 -31.07 -20.16
C ARG A 25 36.70 -32.52 -19.78
N PRO A 26 37.58 -32.77 -18.79
CA PRO A 26 37.68 -34.10 -18.22
C PRO A 26 36.37 -34.42 -17.49
N ALA A 27 35.88 -35.64 -17.65
CA ALA A 27 34.71 -36.13 -16.93
C ALA A 27 35.00 -36.05 -15.42
N LEU A 28 34.29 -35.16 -14.71
CA LEU A 28 34.35 -35.11 -13.25
C LEU A 28 33.84 -36.45 -12.71
N PRO A 29 34.53 -37.06 -11.71
CA PRO A 29 33.93 -38.15 -10.97
C PRO A 29 32.73 -37.59 -10.22
N LEU A 30 31.54 -38.16 -10.48
CA LEU A 30 30.35 -37.91 -9.68
C LEU A 30 30.58 -38.53 -8.29
N THR A 31 31.23 -37.78 -7.40
CA THR A 31 31.14 -38.03 -5.96
C THR A 31 29.68 -37.86 -5.58
N ARG A 32 28.99 -38.98 -5.43
CA ARG A 32 27.64 -39.04 -4.89
C ARG A 32 27.69 -38.56 -3.44
N CYS A 33 27.34 -37.29 -3.23
CA CYS A 33 26.98 -36.82 -1.90
C CYS A 33 25.72 -37.58 -1.47
N ASP A 34 25.67 -37.93 -0.20
CA ASP A 34 24.55 -38.62 0.42
C ASP A 34 23.29 -37.71 0.39
N ASP A 35 22.42 -37.92 -0.60
CA ASP A 35 21.18 -37.15 -0.85
C ASP A 35 20.10 -37.32 0.25
N GLY A 36 20.32 -38.21 1.23
CA GLY A 36 19.36 -38.53 2.28
C GLY A 36 19.23 -37.45 3.37
N GLN A 37 20.33 -36.75 3.68
CA GLN A 37 20.35 -35.79 4.80
C GLN A 37 19.96 -34.35 4.42
N GLU A 38 19.82 -34.05 3.11
CA GLU A 38 19.31 -32.76 2.63
C GLU A 38 17.78 -32.75 2.51
N HIS A 39 17.15 -33.87 2.11
CA HIS A 39 15.70 -33.98 1.97
C HIS A 39 14.95 -33.77 3.29
N ASP A 40 15.44 -34.33 4.40
CA ASP A 40 14.77 -34.19 5.70
C ASP A 40 14.76 -32.72 6.15
N ARG A 41 15.87 -31.99 5.97
CA ARG A 41 15.96 -30.57 6.35
C ARG A 41 15.06 -29.67 5.50
N LEU A 42 14.94 -29.93 4.20
CA LEU A 42 14.03 -29.20 3.32
C LEU A 42 12.56 -29.34 3.75
N MET A 43 12.16 -30.51 4.27
CA MET A 43 10.80 -30.73 4.77
C MET A 43 10.48 -29.89 6.00
N TRP A 44 11.44 -29.70 6.92
CA TRP A 44 11.25 -28.90 8.14
C TRP A 44 11.12 -27.39 7.86
N VAL A 45 11.77 -26.88 6.81
CA VAL A 45 11.67 -25.47 6.40
C VAL A 45 10.22 -25.09 6.03
N LEU A 46 9.44 -26.04 5.49
CA LEU A 46 8.04 -25.83 5.14
C LEU A 46 7.14 -25.56 6.36
N LEU A 47 7.60 -25.90 7.56
CA LEU A 47 6.88 -25.62 8.80
C LEU A 47 6.70 -24.10 9.01
N GLY A 48 7.63 -23.29 8.52
CA GLY A 48 7.49 -21.83 8.48
C GLY A 48 6.30 -21.37 7.64
N ILE A 49 6.10 -21.94 6.44
CA ILE A 49 4.98 -21.62 5.56
C ILE A 49 3.66 -22.07 6.20
N ALA A 50 3.62 -23.28 6.77
CA ALA A 50 2.45 -23.78 7.50
C ALA A 50 2.06 -22.85 8.65
N LEU A 51 3.04 -22.30 9.37
CA LEU A 51 2.82 -21.32 10.44
C LEU A 51 2.24 -20.00 9.93
N ILE A 52 2.68 -19.51 8.75
CA ILE A 52 2.08 -18.33 8.11
C ILE A 52 0.61 -18.58 7.79
N VAL A 53 0.31 -19.71 7.14
CA VAL A 53 -1.06 -20.08 6.75
C VAL A 53 -1.96 -20.19 7.99
N ALA A 54 -1.50 -20.90 9.02
CA ALA A 54 -2.25 -21.04 10.28
C ALA A 54 -2.45 -19.69 10.98
N GLY A 55 -1.42 -18.85 11.05
CA GLY A 55 -1.48 -17.55 11.69
C GLY A 55 -2.49 -16.60 11.03
N PHE A 56 -2.54 -16.58 9.69
CA PHE A 56 -3.52 -15.78 8.96
C PHE A 56 -4.94 -16.34 9.05
N LEU A 57 -5.11 -17.68 9.04
CA LEU A 57 -6.42 -18.31 9.27
C LEU A 57 -6.99 -17.95 10.66
N LEU A 58 -6.12 -17.93 11.67
CA LEU A 58 -6.46 -17.55 13.05
C LEU A 58 -6.57 -16.04 13.25
N ARG A 59 -6.32 -15.22 12.21
CA ARG A 59 -6.33 -13.74 12.24
C ARG A 59 -5.39 -13.14 13.29
N PHE A 60 -4.25 -13.79 13.55
CA PHE A 60 -3.20 -13.22 14.40
C PHE A 60 -2.52 -12.03 13.73
N ASN A 61 -1.83 -11.22 14.53
CA ASN A 61 -1.11 -10.04 14.02
C ASN A 61 -0.09 -10.46 12.94
N PRO A 62 -0.21 -9.93 11.70
CA PRO A 62 0.67 -10.31 10.58
C PRO A 62 2.16 -10.20 10.89
N LEU A 63 2.58 -9.16 11.63
CA LEU A 63 3.98 -8.94 11.95
C LEU A 63 4.53 -10.03 12.87
N LEU A 64 3.74 -10.44 13.87
CA LEU A 64 4.13 -11.53 14.78
C LEU A 64 4.21 -12.86 14.04
N VAL A 65 3.25 -13.14 13.17
CA VAL A 65 3.20 -14.36 12.36
C VAL A 65 4.41 -14.46 11.44
N ILE A 66 4.74 -13.39 10.73
CA ILE A 66 5.91 -13.33 9.82
C ILE A 66 7.21 -13.51 10.61
N LEU A 67 7.36 -12.81 11.74
CA LEU A 67 8.56 -12.91 12.58
C LEU A 67 8.77 -14.33 13.13
N ALA A 68 7.72 -14.92 13.70
CA ALA A 68 7.76 -16.28 14.23
C ALA A 68 8.07 -17.30 13.13
N SER A 69 7.44 -17.16 11.97
CA SER A 69 7.69 -18.02 10.81
C SER A 69 9.14 -17.94 10.35
N ALA A 70 9.69 -16.73 10.22
CA ALA A 70 11.07 -16.54 9.80
C ALA A 70 12.08 -17.11 10.81
N ILE A 71 11.83 -17.00 12.11
CA ILE A 71 12.65 -17.64 13.15
C ILE A 71 12.59 -19.17 13.01
N VAL A 72 11.39 -19.74 12.93
CA VAL A 72 11.19 -21.19 12.77
C VAL A 72 11.84 -21.71 11.49
N THR A 73 11.74 -20.97 10.39
CA THR A 73 12.36 -21.28 9.10
C THR A 73 13.88 -21.27 9.21
N GLY A 74 14.45 -20.24 9.85
CA GLY A 74 15.89 -20.14 10.06
C GLY A 74 16.45 -21.27 10.94
N LEU A 75 15.74 -21.61 12.02
CA LEU A 75 16.11 -22.72 12.91
C LEU A 75 16.00 -24.07 12.19
N ALA A 76 14.93 -24.28 11.41
CA ALA A 76 14.75 -25.49 10.59
C ALA A 76 15.82 -25.63 9.49
N ALA A 77 16.34 -24.52 8.97
CA ALA A 77 17.49 -24.49 8.06
C ALA A 77 18.84 -24.76 8.77
N GLY A 78 18.86 -24.92 10.09
CA GLY A 78 20.06 -25.19 10.88
C GLY A 78 20.90 -23.94 11.19
N LEU A 79 20.35 -22.74 11.00
CA LEU A 79 21.02 -21.50 11.38
C LEU A 79 20.98 -21.34 12.91
N ASP A 80 22.08 -20.88 13.49
CA ASP A 80 22.10 -20.52 14.90
C ASP A 80 21.30 -19.21 15.16
N PRO A 81 20.75 -19.02 16.37
CA PRO A 81 19.94 -17.83 16.68
C PRO A 81 20.65 -16.50 16.47
N LEU A 82 21.97 -16.43 16.68
CA LEU A 82 22.75 -15.20 16.47
C LEU A 82 22.91 -14.91 14.98
N THR A 83 23.12 -15.93 14.15
CA THR A 83 23.14 -15.79 12.69
C THR A 83 21.78 -15.32 12.16
N ILE A 84 20.67 -15.88 12.66
CA ILE A 84 19.32 -15.42 12.31
C ILE A 84 19.16 -13.93 12.66
N LEU A 85 19.51 -13.54 13.89
CA LEU A 85 19.42 -12.15 14.35
C LEU A 85 20.31 -11.21 13.51
N SER A 86 21.54 -11.64 13.18
CA SER A 86 22.46 -10.88 12.36
C SER A 86 21.95 -10.72 10.92
N ALA A 87 21.29 -11.74 10.37
CA ALA A 87 20.70 -11.70 9.04
C ALA A 87 19.52 -10.71 8.99
N PHE A 88 18.68 -10.68 10.03
CA PHE A 88 17.65 -9.66 10.18
C PHE A 88 18.24 -8.25 10.27
N GLY A 89 19.25 -8.05 11.12
CA GLY A 89 19.92 -6.75 11.26
C GLY A 89 20.53 -6.27 9.95
N LYS A 90 21.19 -7.18 9.22
CA LYS A 90 21.74 -6.90 7.90
C LYS A 90 20.63 -6.55 6.89
N ALA A 91 19.56 -7.33 6.83
CA ALA A 91 18.43 -7.07 5.92
C ALA A 91 17.75 -5.71 6.19
N PHE A 92 17.60 -5.32 7.45
CA PHE A 92 17.07 -4.00 7.81
C PHE A 92 18.03 -2.86 7.41
N ASN A 93 19.34 -3.05 7.60
CA ASN A 93 20.34 -2.03 7.26
C ASN A 93 20.52 -1.87 5.74
N ASP A 94 20.51 -2.98 5.00
CA ASP A 94 20.55 -3.00 3.53
C ASP A 94 19.28 -2.33 2.97
N SER A 95 18.15 -2.47 3.66
CA SER A 95 16.88 -1.83 3.34
C SER A 95 16.76 -0.42 3.90
N ARG A 96 17.78 0.44 3.71
CA ARG A 96 17.83 1.83 4.22
C ARG A 96 16.56 2.65 3.96
N TYR A 97 15.83 2.37 2.88
CA TYR A 97 14.56 3.03 2.56
C TYR A 97 13.43 2.75 3.57
N VAL A 98 13.45 1.62 4.27
CA VAL A 98 12.52 1.33 5.38
C VAL A 98 12.72 2.35 6.51
N SER A 99 13.94 2.84 6.71
CA SER A 99 14.24 3.87 7.71
C SER A 99 13.72 5.26 7.35
N VAL A 100 13.49 5.55 6.05
CA VAL A 100 13.04 6.87 5.58
C VAL A 100 11.65 7.21 6.12
N VAL A 101 10.77 6.22 6.27
CA VAL A 101 9.43 6.40 6.87
C VAL A 101 9.54 7.07 8.25
N TRP A 102 10.53 6.70 9.05
CA TRP A 102 10.76 7.26 10.39
C TRP A 102 11.27 8.70 10.36
N VAL A 103 11.87 9.15 9.25
CA VAL A 103 12.28 10.56 9.06
C VAL A 103 11.09 11.41 8.61
N VAL A 104 10.21 10.86 7.78
CA VAL A 104 9.03 11.58 7.28
C VAL A 104 7.97 11.78 8.37
N LEU A 105 7.83 10.83 9.29
CA LEU A 105 6.82 10.89 10.35
C LEU A 105 6.96 12.13 11.27
N PRO A 106 8.15 12.51 11.77
CA PRO A 106 8.37 13.77 12.48
C PRO A 106 8.05 15.01 11.65
N VAL A 107 8.33 15.00 10.34
CA VAL A 107 8.02 16.12 9.43
C VAL A 107 6.50 16.30 9.34
N ILE A 108 5.75 15.21 9.16
CA ILE A 108 4.28 15.23 9.20
C ILE A 108 3.78 15.71 10.56
N GLY A 109 4.36 15.22 11.65
CA GLY A 109 4.04 15.68 13.02
C GLY A 109 4.27 17.17 13.20
N LEU A 110 5.37 17.71 12.68
CA LEU A 110 5.66 19.15 12.72
C LEU A 110 4.62 19.93 11.92
N LEU A 111 4.25 19.48 10.73
CA LEU A 111 3.19 20.11 9.93
C LEU A 111 1.85 20.11 10.66
N GLU A 112 1.52 19.01 11.34
CA GLU A 112 0.31 18.87 12.14
C GLU A 112 0.27 19.85 13.32
N THR A 113 1.36 19.96 14.08
CA THR A 113 1.44 20.92 15.21
C THR A 113 1.23 22.37 14.79
N HIS A 114 1.50 22.71 13.53
CA HIS A 114 1.23 24.04 12.97
C HIS A 114 -0.22 24.22 12.50
N GLY A 115 -1.10 23.25 12.74
CA GLY A 115 -2.53 23.30 12.45
C GLY A 115 -2.89 23.00 10.99
N LEU A 116 -2.17 22.09 10.35
CA LEU A 116 -2.43 21.71 8.96
C LEU A 116 -3.85 21.13 8.79
N GLN A 117 -4.32 20.32 9.75
CA GLN A 117 -5.67 19.77 9.76
C GLN A 117 -6.75 20.84 9.86
N GLU A 118 -6.61 21.77 10.80
CA GLU A 118 -7.57 22.85 11.01
C GLU A 118 -7.66 23.73 9.77
N ARG A 119 -6.52 24.03 9.14
CA ARG A 119 -6.47 24.81 7.88
C ARG A 119 -7.10 24.05 6.72
N ALA A 120 -6.83 22.75 6.57
CA ALA A 120 -7.44 21.92 5.53
C ALA A 120 -8.96 21.85 5.71
N ARG A 121 -9.44 21.63 6.94
CA ARG A 121 -10.88 21.65 7.27
C ARG A 121 -11.50 23.01 7.02
N GLY A 122 -10.84 24.10 7.40
CA GLY A 122 -11.31 25.47 7.15
C GLY A 122 -11.41 25.82 5.67
N LEU A 123 -10.47 25.32 4.84
CA LEU A 123 -10.56 25.45 3.38
C LEU A 123 -11.76 24.70 2.81
N ILE A 124 -12.02 23.49 3.30
CA ILE A 124 -13.20 22.70 2.92
C ILE A 124 -14.49 23.41 3.31
N ASP A 125 -14.54 23.98 4.53
CA ASP A 125 -15.74 24.63 5.06
C ASP A 125 -16.09 25.94 4.34
N ARG A 126 -15.08 26.69 3.89
CA ARG A 126 -15.28 27.93 3.10
C ARG A 126 -15.98 27.70 1.76
N MET A 127 -16.08 26.45 1.30
CA MET A 127 -16.77 26.10 0.06
C MET A 127 -18.23 25.68 0.24
N ARG A 128 -18.81 25.85 1.44
CA ARG A 128 -20.23 25.58 1.73
C ARG A 128 -21.25 26.26 0.79
N GLY A 129 -20.82 27.16 -0.08
CA GLY A 129 -21.64 27.79 -1.13
C GLY A 129 -21.56 27.16 -2.52
N ALA A 130 -20.71 26.15 -2.73
CA ALA A 130 -20.54 25.48 -4.02
C ALA A 130 -21.66 24.48 -4.31
N THR A 131 -21.84 24.14 -5.58
CA THR A 131 -22.68 23.00 -5.98
C THR A 131 -22.04 21.68 -5.52
N THR A 132 -22.82 20.60 -5.44
CA THR A 132 -22.41 19.34 -4.84
C THR A 132 -21.26 18.72 -5.63
N GLY A 133 -21.35 18.74 -6.96
CA GLY A 133 -20.27 18.21 -7.80
C GLY A 133 -19.01 19.06 -7.73
N ARG A 134 -19.13 20.41 -7.65
CA ARG A 134 -17.97 21.30 -7.49
C ARG A 134 -17.29 21.11 -6.13
N PHE A 135 -18.07 21.03 -5.06
CA PHE A 135 -17.58 20.75 -3.72
C PHE A 135 -16.82 19.42 -3.68
N LEU A 136 -17.43 18.34 -4.18
CA LEU A 136 -16.80 17.02 -4.21
C LEU A 136 -15.57 16.97 -5.12
N THR A 137 -15.56 17.70 -6.23
CA THR A 137 -14.39 17.76 -7.13
C THR A 137 -13.21 18.47 -6.47
N PHE A 138 -13.45 19.58 -5.78
CA PHE A 138 -12.40 20.21 -5.00
C PHE A 138 -11.93 19.31 -3.86
N TYR A 139 -12.87 18.68 -3.15
CA TYR A 139 -12.56 17.75 -2.07
C TYR A 139 -11.66 16.60 -2.56
N LEU A 140 -11.98 16.01 -3.71
CA LEU A 140 -11.16 15.01 -4.38
C LEU A 140 -9.72 15.50 -4.58
N LEU A 141 -9.56 16.68 -5.19
CA LEU A 141 -8.25 17.27 -5.46
C LEU A 141 -7.46 17.53 -4.18
N ALA A 142 -8.12 18.13 -3.18
CA ALA A 142 -7.51 18.42 -1.88
C ALA A 142 -7.05 17.15 -1.17
N ARG A 143 -7.88 16.10 -1.17
CA ARG A 143 -7.53 14.80 -0.57
C ARG A 143 -6.42 14.09 -1.32
N GLN A 144 -6.44 14.12 -2.65
CA GLN A 144 -5.41 13.50 -3.47
C GLN A 144 -4.04 14.17 -3.30
N ILE A 145 -3.99 15.51 -3.25
CA ILE A 145 -2.75 16.25 -2.95
C ILE A 145 -2.27 15.96 -1.53
N SER A 146 -3.18 15.94 -0.55
CA SER A 146 -2.83 15.65 0.84
C SER A 146 -2.24 14.25 0.99
N ALA A 147 -2.89 13.25 0.38
CA ALA A 147 -2.43 11.87 0.38
C ALA A 147 -1.07 11.71 -0.33
N ALA A 148 -0.84 12.42 -1.44
CA ALA A 148 0.45 12.44 -2.13
C ALA A 148 1.60 13.01 -1.29
N MET A 149 1.29 13.90 -0.35
CA MET A 149 2.25 14.41 0.64
C MET A 149 2.43 13.49 1.87
N GLY A 150 1.80 12.32 1.88
CA GLY A 150 1.85 11.36 3.00
C GLY A 150 0.83 11.63 4.12
N LEU A 151 -0.10 12.56 3.91
CA LEU A 151 -1.11 12.95 4.89
C LEU A 151 -2.36 12.07 4.79
N ILE A 152 -2.17 10.76 4.69
CA ILE A 152 -3.26 9.78 4.53
C ILE A 152 -4.11 9.63 5.81
N SER A 153 -3.48 9.73 6.97
CA SER A 153 -4.10 9.63 8.30
C SER A 153 -4.71 10.95 8.76
N VAL A 154 -4.20 12.06 8.22
CA VAL A 154 -4.74 13.41 8.40
C VAL A 154 -6.13 13.43 7.79
N ALA A 155 -7.16 13.66 8.61
CA ALA A 155 -8.55 13.66 8.18
C ALA A 155 -9.01 12.30 7.59
N GLY A 156 -8.78 11.19 8.31
CA GLY A 156 -9.16 9.83 7.89
C GLY A 156 -10.64 9.66 7.51
N HIS A 157 -10.93 8.66 6.67
CA HIS A 157 -12.23 8.45 6.02
C HIS A 157 -13.44 8.62 6.95
N ALA A 158 -13.47 7.89 8.07
CA ALA A 158 -14.57 7.95 9.03
C ALA A 158 -14.69 9.29 9.76
N GLN A 159 -13.56 9.98 9.99
CA GLN A 159 -13.48 11.24 10.74
C GLN A 159 -13.82 12.47 9.88
N THR A 160 -13.84 12.31 8.56
CA THR A 160 -14.02 13.42 7.61
C THR A 160 -15.29 13.24 6.80
N VAL A 161 -15.52 12.06 6.23
CA VAL A 161 -16.65 11.84 5.32
C VAL A 161 -17.97 11.99 6.06
N ARG A 162 -18.17 11.22 7.14
CA ARG A 162 -19.45 11.16 7.84
C ARG A 162 -19.83 12.45 8.57
N PRO A 163 -18.95 13.08 9.38
CA PRO A 163 -19.34 14.28 10.13
C PRO A 163 -19.22 15.60 9.37
N LEU A 164 -18.49 15.64 8.24
CA LEU A 164 -18.20 16.90 7.53
C LEU A 164 -18.60 16.88 6.05
N VAL A 165 -18.04 15.95 5.25
CA VAL A 165 -18.20 15.99 3.78
C VAL A 165 -19.62 15.62 3.37
N ALA A 166 -20.17 14.53 3.91
CA ALA A 166 -21.52 14.07 3.63
C ALA A 166 -22.60 15.12 3.95
N PRO A 167 -22.68 15.70 5.17
CA PRO A 167 -23.72 16.68 5.47
C PRO A 167 -23.58 17.97 4.63
N ILE A 168 -22.36 18.39 4.26
CA ILE A 168 -22.16 19.53 3.36
C ILE A 168 -22.63 19.19 1.93
N ALA A 169 -22.30 18.00 1.44
CA ALA A 169 -22.71 17.55 0.11
C ALA A 169 -24.24 17.39 0.00
N GLU A 170 -24.88 16.86 1.04
CA GLU A 170 -26.34 16.75 1.15
C GLU A 170 -27.00 18.14 1.17
N ALA A 171 -26.55 19.05 2.04
CA ALA A 171 -27.10 20.41 2.12
C ALA A 171 -26.92 21.18 0.80
N ALA A 172 -25.78 20.99 0.12
CA ALA A 172 -25.56 21.55 -1.21
C ALA A 172 -26.53 20.96 -2.24
N ALA A 173 -26.78 19.64 -2.18
CA ALA A 173 -27.64 18.94 -3.13
C ALA A 173 -29.12 19.35 -2.95
N GLU A 174 -29.60 19.47 -1.72
CA GLU A 174 -30.94 19.99 -1.42
C GLU A 174 -31.14 21.40 -1.98
N LYS A 175 -30.13 22.26 -1.81
CA LYS A 175 -30.17 23.63 -2.33
C LYS A 175 -30.21 23.68 -3.87
N GLN A 176 -29.64 22.69 -4.57
CA GLN A 176 -29.62 22.63 -6.03
C GLN A 176 -30.87 21.98 -6.61
N ALA A 177 -31.27 20.83 -6.09
CA ALA A 177 -32.29 19.96 -6.67
C ALA A 177 -33.67 20.12 -6.01
N GLY A 178 -33.76 20.80 -4.86
CA GLY A 178 -34.96 20.84 -4.02
C GLY A 178 -34.95 19.75 -2.96
N ALA A 179 -36.11 19.44 -2.40
CA ALA A 179 -36.23 18.40 -1.38
C ALA A 179 -35.77 17.04 -1.92
N LEU A 180 -34.79 16.42 -1.26
CA LEU A 180 -34.28 15.10 -1.61
C LEU A 180 -35.04 14.01 -0.87
N ASP A 181 -35.37 12.93 -1.57
CA ASP A 181 -35.83 11.69 -0.96
C ASP A 181 -34.68 10.95 -0.23
N GLU A 182 -35.01 9.91 0.53
CA GLU A 182 -34.00 9.17 1.31
C GLU A 182 -32.99 8.44 0.42
N GLU A 183 -33.41 7.94 -0.74
CA GLU A 183 -32.54 7.23 -1.68
C GLU A 183 -31.48 8.18 -2.28
N GLN A 184 -31.90 9.40 -2.65
CA GLN A 184 -31.03 10.46 -3.13
C GLN A 184 -30.05 10.92 -2.06
N ARG A 185 -30.48 11.06 -0.80
CA ARG A 185 -29.57 11.37 0.32
C ARG A 185 -28.50 10.30 0.46
N ASP A 186 -28.90 9.04 0.44
CA ASP A 186 -27.96 7.92 0.51
C ASP A 186 -27.03 7.86 -0.71
N GLU A 187 -27.52 8.20 -1.91
CA GLU A 187 -26.67 8.35 -3.09
C GLU A 187 -25.60 9.44 -2.88
N ILE A 188 -25.97 10.61 -2.36
CA ILE A 188 -25.02 11.70 -2.09
C ILE A 188 -23.99 11.31 -1.03
N LYS A 189 -24.40 10.61 0.05
CA LYS A 189 -23.47 10.04 1.05
C LYS A 189 -22.51 9.06 0.40
N ALA A 190 -23.00 8.19 -0.48
CA ALA A 190 -22.18 7.24 -1.23
C ALA A 190 -21.18 7.95 -2.16
N TRP A 191 -21.59 9.03 -2.84
CA TRP A 191 -20.68 9.85 -3.65
C TRP A 191 -19.61 10.54 -2.80
N ALA A 192 -19.95 11.05 -1.62
CA ALA A 192 -18.97 11.62 -0.70
C ALA A 192 -17.92 10.58 -0.25
N ALA A 193 -18.37 9.39 0.16
CA ALA A 193 -17.48 8.29 0.53
C ALA A 193 -16.62 7.80 -0.63
N ALA A 194 -17.21 7.61 -1.81
CA ALA A 194 -16.48 7.20 -3.01
C ALA A 194 -15.39 8.22 -3.39
N THR A 195 -15.70 9.52 -3.27
CA THR A 195 -14.76 10.60 -3.59
C THR A 195 -13.55 10.61 -2.65
N ASP A 196 -13.76 10.38 -1.35
CA ASP A 196 -12.64 10.25 -0.42
C ASP A 196 -11.77 9.03 -0.75
N ASN A 197 -12.39 7.87 -0.99
CA ASN A 197 -11.66 6.65 -1.28
C ASN A 197 -10.83 6.76 -2.55
N VAL A 198 -11.39 7.30 -3.64
CA VAL A 198 -10.65 7.50 -4.90
C VAL A 198 -9.51 8.49 -4.69
N GLY A 199 -9.76 9.61 -4.01
CA GLY A 199 -8.74 10.63 -3.77
C GLY A 199 -7.56 10.11 -2.94
N VAL A 200 -7.84 9.40 -1.85
CA VAL A 200 -6.80 8.83 -0.98
C VAL A 200 -6.07 7.70 -1.68
N PHE A 201 -6.78 6.74 -2.30
CA PHE A 201 -6.16 5.57 -2.92
C PHE A 201 -5.12 5.97 -3.98
N PHE A 202 -5.51 6.79 -4.94
CA PHE A 202 -4.60 7.20 -6.02
C PHE A 202 -3.62 8.30 -5.61
N GLY A 203 -3.92 9.06 -4.56
CA GLY A 203 -3.01 10.05 -4.01
C GLY A 203 -1.90 9.41 -3.19
N GLU A 204 -2.24 8.42 -2.35
CA GLU A 204 -1.30 7.70 -1.48
C GLU A 204 -0.17 7.10 -2.32
N ASP A 205 -0.46 6.47 -3.46
CA ASP A 205 0.52 5.83 -4.36
C ASP A 205 1.67 6.74 -4.84
N ILE A 206 1.51 8.07 -4.80
CA ILE A 206 2.57 9.02 -5.15
C ILE A 206 3.58 9.16 -3.99
N PHE A 207 3.17 8.89 -2.76
CA PHE A 207 4.01 9.02 -1.59
C PHE A 207 5.02 7.86 -1.50
N LEU A 208 6.30 8.17 -1.38
CA LEU A 208 7.37 7.16 -1.41
C LEU A 208 7.38 6.19 -0.21
N ALA A 209 6.76 6.58 0.91
CA ALA A 209 6.87 5.89 2.19
C ALA A 209 5.71 4.90 2.47
N ILE A 210 5.14 4.33 1.40
CA ILE A 210 4.13 3.26 1.48
C ILE A 210 4.83 1.90 1.44
N GLY A 211 4.33 0.94 2.22
CA GLY A 211 4.88 -0.42 2.26
C GLY A 211 4.85 -1.16 0.91
N SER A 212 3.85 -0.89 0.05
CA SER A 212 3.71 -1.52 -1.27
C SER A 212 4.88 -1.19 -2.21
N ILE A 213 5.32 0.07 -2.24
CA ILE A 213 6.45 0.51 -3.08
C ILE A 213 7.76 -0.16 -2.61
N LEU A 214 7.97 -0.24 -1.30
CA LEU A 214 9.15 -0.91 -0.73
C LEU A 214 9.16 -2.41 -1.04
N LEU A 215 8.00 -3.06 -1.04
CA LEU A 215 7.86 -4.47 -1.43
C LEU A 215 8.21 -4.68 -2.91
N ILE A 216 7.67 -3.83 -3.81
CA ILE A 216 7.98 -3.90 -5.25
C ILE A 216 9.48 -3.67 -5.47
N LYS A 217 10.06 -2.65 -4.84
CA LYS A 217 11.49 -2.36 -4.92
C LYS A 217 12.33 -3.54 -4.44
N GLY A 218 11.99 -4.12 -3.27
CA GLY A 218 12.69 -5.28 -2.72
C GLY A 218 12.61 -6.51 -3.63
N LEU A 219 11.46 -6.74 -4.28
CA LEU A 219 11.29 -7.82 -5.25
C LEU A 219 12.14 -7.58 -6.51
N LEU A 220 12.10 -6.37 -7.09
CA LEU A 220 12.85 -6.05 -8.30
C LEU A 220 14.37 -6.13 -8.10
N GLU A 221 14.83 -5.74 -6.91
CA GLU A 221 16.24 -5.86 -6.52
C GLU A 221 16.72 -7.32 -6.48
N GLN A 222 15.85 -8.27 -6.09
CA GLN A 222 16.17 -9.72 -6.16
C GLN A 222 16.36 -10.21 -7.60
N TYR A 223 15.73 -9.55 -8.57
CA TYR A 223 15.93 -9.81 -10.00
C TYR A 223 17.09 -9.00 -10.62
N GLY A 224 17.87 -8.29 -9.81
CA GLY A 224 18.98 -7.45 -10.28
C GLY A 224 18.56 -6.11 -10.89
N ILE A 225 17.29 -5.71 -10.71
CA ILE A 225 16.77 -4.43 -11.19
C ILE A 225 16.84 -3.40 -10.06
N LEU A 226 17.83 -2.52 -10.13
CA LEU A 226 18.03 -1.45 -9.16
C LEU A 226 17.17 -0.23 -9.55
N LEU A 227 16.10 0.00 -8.78
CA LEU A 227 15.24 1.17 -8.92
C LEU A 227 15.20 1.94 -7.60
N GLU A 228 15.23 3.26 -7.71
CA GLU A 228 14.95 4.14 -6.59
C GLU A 228 13.43 4.18 -6.34
N PRO A 229 12.95 4.15 -5.09
CA PRO A 229 11.52 4.25 -4.79
C PRO A 229 10.84 5.46 -5.43
N LEU A 230 11.58 6.58 -5.54
CA LEU A 230 11.10 7.80 -6.18
C LEU A 230 10.71 7.57 -7.65
N GLN A 231 11.45 6.73 -8.37
CA GLN A 231 11.15 6.41 -9.77
C GLN A 231 9.79 5.71 -9.88
N LEU A 232 9.48 4.78 -8.96
CA LEU A 232 8.18 4.12 -8.90
C LEU A 232 7.06 5.11 -8.55
N SER A 233 7.28 5.98 -7.56
CA SER A 233 6.31 7.01 -7.15
C SER A 233 5.97 8.00 -8.25
N VAL A 234 6.93 8.42 -9.07
CA VAL A 234 6.68 9.35 -10.19
C VAL A 234 5.71 8.73 -11.22
N TRP A 235 5.78 7.41 -11.42
CA TRP A 235 4.85 6.69 -12.30
C TRP A 235 3.43 6.55 -11.74
N ALA A 236 3.21 6.83 -10.46
CA ALA A 236 1.86 6.94 -9.92
C ALA A 236 1.15 8.25 -10.32
N ILE A 237 1.91 9.32 -10.65
CA ILE A 237 1.35 10.64 -10.99
C ILE A 237 0.38 10.58 -12.18
N PRO A 238 0.72 9.95 -13.34
CA PRO A 238 -0.21 9.84 -14.46
C PRO A 238 -1.51 9.12 -14.09
N THR A 239 -1.42 8.04 -13.31
CA THR A 239 -2.58 7.27 -12.84
C THR A 239 -3.47 8.13 -11.94
N ALA A 240 -2.86 8.90 -11.04
CA ALA A 240 -3.57 9.81 -10.17
C ALA A 240 -4.27 10.94 -10.95
N ILE A 241 -3.62 11.50 -11.97
CA ILE A 241 -4.23 12.49 -12.89
C ILE A 241 -5.42 11.85 -13.62
N ALA A 242 -5.27 10.62 -14.13
CA ALA A 242 -6.37 9.92 -14.79
C ALA A 242 -7.56 9.69 -13.84
N ALA A 243 -7.31 9.29 -12.60
CA ALA A 243 -8.34 9.12 -11.58
C ALA A 243 -9.07 10.44 -11.29
N LEU A 244 -8.32 11.55 -11.15
CA LEU A 244 -8.88 12.89 -10.96
C LEU A 244 -9.81 13.29 -12.12
N LEU A 245 -9.37 13.06 -13.36
CA LEU A 245 -10.16 13.40 -14.56
C LEU A 245 -11.42 12.53 -14.68
N ILE A 246 -11.29 11.22 -14.48
CA ILE A 246 -12.40 10.27 -14.62
C ILE A 246 -13.43 10.49 -13.51
N HIS A 247 -13.00 10.57 -12.25
CA HIS A 247 -13.93 10.76 -11.13
C HIS A 247 -14.45 12.19 -11.09
N GLY A 248 -13.63 13.19 -11.43
CA GLY A 248 -14.08 14.57 -11.62
C GLY A 248 -15.15 14.70 -12.70
N PHE A 249 -15.03 13.98 -13.82
CA PHE A 249 -16.07 13.92 -14.85
C PHE A 249 -17.36 13.28 -14.34
N ARG A 250 -17.28 12.21 -13.53
CA ARG A 250 -18.45 11.58 -12.89
C ARG A 250 -19.15 12.56 -11.94
N LEU A 251 -18.40 13.32 -11.15
CA LEU A 251 -18.94 14.34 -10.25
C LEU A 251 -19.56 15.53 -10.99
N TRP A 252 -18.98 15.93 -12.12
CA TRP A 252 -19.59 16.93 -13.00
C TRP A 252 -20.91 16.45 -13.62
N ARG A 253 -21.00 15.16 -13.97
CA ARG A 253 -22.27 14.56 -14.44
C ARG A 253 -23.32 14.52 -13.33
N LEU A 254 -22.93 14.23 -12.09
CA LEU A 254 -23.81 14.32 -10.91
C LEU A 254 -24.33 15.76 -10.75
N ASP A 255 -23.46 16.76 -10.81
CA ASP A 255 -23.80 18.18 -10.74
C ASP A 255 -24.86 18.57 -11.78
N ARG A 256 -24.68 18.12 -13.03
CA ARG A 256 -25.64 18.35 -14.11
C ARG A 256 -26.99 17.68 -13.87
N ARG A 257 -27.02 16.49 -13.27
CA ARG A 257 -28.27 15.78 -12.94
C ARG A 257 -29.05 16.53 -11.86
N LEU A 258 -28.38 16.96 -10.79
CA LEU A 258 -29.00 17.72 -9.70
C LEU A 258 -29.53 19.08 -10.20
N ASN A 259 -28.76 19.79 -11.02
CA ASN A 259 -29.22 21.04 -11.62
C ASN A 259 -30.43 20.85 -12.54
N ALA A 260 -30.47 19.76 -13.32
CA ALA A 260 -31.61 19.46 -14.19
C ALA A 260 -32.87 19.09 -13.39
N GLN A 261 -32.73 18.41 -12.25
CA GLN A 261 -33.84 18.12 -11.33
C GLN A 261 -34.39 19.41 -10.71
N GLY A 262 -33.52 20.28 -10.19
CA GLY A 262 -33.94 21.56 -9.62
C GLY A 262 -34.67 22.47 -10.62
N ALA A 263 -34.23 22.47 -11.88
CA ALA A 263 -34.90 23.19 -12.96
C ALA A 263 -36.33 22.67 -13.24
N LYS A 264 -36.56 21.35 -13.12
CA LYS A 264 -37.90 20.77 -13.28
C LYS A 264 -38.82 21.08 -12.09
N ALA A 265 -38.27 21.08 -10.88
CA ALA A 265 -39.03 21.41 -9.66
C ALA A 265 -39.50 22.88 -9.61
N HIS A 266 -38.85 23.78 -10.34
CA HIS A 266 -39.20 25.20 -10.43
C HIS A 266 -40.17 25.54 -11.59
N LEU A 267 -40.57 24.57 -12.43
CA LEU A 267 -41.62 24.80 -13.41
C LEU A 267 -42.97 24.90 -12.68
N PRO A 268 -43.71 26.01 -12.81
CA PRO A 268 -45.01 26.14 -12.18
C PRO A 268 -45.96 25.07 -12.72
N GLU A 269 -46.63 24.39 -11.79
CA GLU A 269 -47.72 23.42 -11.97
C GLU A 269 -48.98 24.10 -12.55
N THR A 270 -48.83 24.78 -13.69
CA THR A 270 -49.92 25.53 -14.35
C THR A 270 -50.09 25.01 -15.77
N ALA A 271 -50.52 23.76 -15.92
CA ALA A 271 -51.02 23.25 -17.20
C ALA A 271 -51.90 21.99 -17.11
N GLU A 272 -52.19 21.42 -15.93
CA GLU A 272 -52.87 20.11 -15.85
C GLU A 272 -54.31 20.17 -15.29
N ASP A 273 -54.79 21.33 -14.81
CA ASP A 273 -56.16 21.51 -14.29
C ASP A 273 -57.10 22.29 -15.24
N ALA A 274 -56.79 22.37 -16.53
CA ALA A 274 -57.59 23.14 -17.52
C ALA A 274 -58.06 22.33 -18.74
N ALA A 275 -58.37 21.03 -18.57
CA ALA A 275 -59.01 20.22 -19.60
C ALA A 275 -60.18 19.39 -19.05
#